data_AF-A0A7Y5E3T9-F1
#
_entry.id   AF-A0A7Y5E3T9-F1
#
_cell.length_a   1.000
_cell.length_b   1.000
_cell.length_c   1.000
_cell.angle_alpha   90.00
_cell.angle_beta   90.00
_cell.angle_gamma   90.00
#
_symmetry.space_group_name_H-M   'P 1'
#
loop_
_entity.id
_entity.type
_entity.pdbx_description
1 polymer ?
#
loop_
_entity_poly.entity_id
_entity_poly.type
_entity_poly.pdbx_seq_one_letter_code
_entity_poly.pdbx_strand_id
1 'polypeptide(L)'
;MTAAETASASPSLHRDERGAVMFMGVFMALFLVGSLWFLIGIGDAIVFRESVQEATDSAVFSSAVIHAKGMNIIAFLNCLMLAIVFIYLVIALVVDALLLLAGIAASTIVLIEAVPELVEAAQTVDKVAKVYKTGMGVALPIAAGVQTAVAYLAPWGGTLAAAYVSHKYGFFTIAVGPSNVPGTDASVVNLVNKISKGKVEQVMPDGGGRRAALEGATGKLGLPVATKAMNFLCAVAVAWVLDKLMRLLAAAFPIVGPFQGRIRGFLNGILGPSVTALHCREDGSGAAFDPNDLFAKKKAPNGKGASAKKQAALGAAATALNTLAKFTFSVYAAEKWWGDAYGGPKALYSSGVTNGSEWLQIWGFTPASLNDAQNKKVRVATYHAGGFRGVTRPTQSHTYTAQSEFYYDCA
;
A
#
# COMPACT_ATOMS: atom_id res chain seq x y z
N MET A 1 -75.65 31.21 -84.93
CA MET A 1 -74.47 31.75 -85.64
C MET A 1 -73.70 32.55 -84.61
N THR A 2 -72.50 32.21 -84.16
CA THR A 2 -71.45 31.33 -84.66
C THR A 2 -70.64 30.84 -83.46
N ALA A 3 -70.65 29.54 -83.21
CA ALA A 3 -69.67 28.89 -82.36
C ALA A 3 -68.32 28.97 -83.09
N ALA A 4 -67.43 29.85 -82.61
CA ALA A 4 -66.06 29.93 -83.09
C ALA A 4 -65.22 28.94 -82.29
N GLU A 5 -65.05 27.77 -82.88
CA GLU A 5 -64.12 26.72 -82.46
C GLU A 5 -62.68 27.26 -82.61
N THR A 6 -62.09 27.71 -81.51
CA THR A 6 -60.67 28.05 -81.46
C THR A 6 -59.87 26.76 -81.51
N ALA A 7 -59.39 26.42 -82.71
CA ALA A 7 -58.43 25.34 -82.93
C ALA A 7 -57.19 25.55 -82.04
N SER A 8 -57.09 24.76 -80.97
CA SER A 8 -55.93 24.72 -80.09
C SER A 8 -54.75 24.14 -80.87
N ALA A 9 -53.82 25.00 -81.29
CA ALA A 9 -52.57 24.59 -81.89
C ALA A 9 -51.83 23.63 -80.95
N SER A 10 -51.66 22.37 -81.38
CA SER A 10 -50.94 21.35 -80.62
C SER A 10 -49.52 21.85 -80.30
N PRO A 11 -49.18 22.08 -79.01
CA PRO A 11 -47.85 22.53 -78.65
C PRO A 11 -46.83 21.50 -79.10
N SER A 12 -45.75 21.97 -79.74
CA SER A 12 -44.62 21.15 -80.16
C SER A 12 -44.03 20.42 -78.95
N LEU A 13 -44.21 19.10 -78.88
CA LEU A 13 -43.67 18.23 -77.82
C LEU A 13 -42.15 18.33 -77.68
N HIS A 14 -41.46 18.77 -78.73
CA HIS A 14 -39.99 18.83 -78.77
C HIS A 14 -39.40 19.99 -77.94
N ARG A 15 -40.22 20.94 -77.47
CA ARG A 15 -39.79 22.09 -76.65
C ARG A 15 -40.24 22.02 -75.18
N ASP A 16 -40.80 20.89 -74.73
CA ASP A 16 -41.25 20.75 -73.34
C ASP A 16 -40.08 20.40 -72.39
N GLU A 17 -39.40 21.43 -71.90
CA GLU A 17 -38.30 21.29 -70.92
C GLU A 17 -38.81 21.12 -69.48
N ARG A 18 -40.12 21.17 -69.24
CA ARG A 18 -40.69 21.04 -67.89
C ARG A 18 -40.39 19.67 -67.28
N GLY A 19 -40.32 18.63 -68.11
CA GLY A 19 -39.89 17.30 -67.72
C GLY A 19 -38.42 17.27 -67.25
N ALA A 20 -37.53 17.96 -67.96
CA ALA A 20 -36.11 18.03 -67.60
C ALA A 20 -35.89 18.70 -66.23
N VAL A 21 -36.63 19.78 -65.95
CA VAL A 21 -36.60 20.45 -64.64
C VAL A 21 -37.10 19.52 -63.53
N MET A 22 -38.15 18.75 -63.77
CA MET A 22 -38.67 17.79 -62.80
C MET A 22 -37.67 16.66 -62.49
N PHE A 23 -36.96 16.14 -63.49
CA PHE A 23 -35.95 15.09 -63.27
C PHE A 23 -34.76 15.60 -62.46
N MET A 24 -34.27 16.81 -62.73
CA MET A 24 -33.20 17.41 -61.93
C MET A 24 -33.65 17.66 -60.49
N GLY A 25 -34.90 18.09 -60.30
CA GLY A 25 -35.50 18.26 -58.97
C GLY A 25 -35.59 16.95 -58.19
N VAL A 26 -36.08 15.87 -58.82
CA VAL A 26 -36.17 14.55 -58.19
C VAL A 26 -34.79 13.98 -57.88
N PHE A 27 -33.83 14.12 -58.79
CA PHE A 27 -32.46 13.69 -58.56
C PHE A 27 -31.83 14.42 -57.36
N MET A 28 -31.99 15.74 -57.29
CA MET A 28 -31.49 16.54 -56.17
C MET A 28 -32.17 16.17 -54.85
N ALA A 29 -33.49 15.92 -54.86
CA ALA A 29 -34.23 15.47 -53.68
C ALA A 29 -33.74 14.10 -53.17
N LEU A 30 -33.53 13.14 -54.07
CA LEU A 30 -32.99 11.81 -53.72
C LEU A 30 -31.56 11.91 -53.18
N PHE A 31 -30.74 12.79 -53.76
CA PHE A 31 -29.39 13.05 -53.26
C PHE A 31 -29.41 13.62 -51.84
N LEU A 32 -30.28 14.59 -51.55
CA LEU A 32 -30.44 15.15 -50.20
C LEU A 32 -30.90 14.10 -49.18
N VAL A 33 -31.87 13.26 -49.53
CA VAL A 33 -32.31 12.15 -48.67
C VAL A 33 -31.16 11.17 -48.40
N GLY A 34 -30.37 10.84 -49.43
CA GLY A 34 -29.17 10.01 -49.29
C GLY A 34 -28.13 10.65 -48.36
N SER A 35 -27.88 11.95 -48.48
CA SER A 35 -26.95 12.68 -47.62
C SER A 35 -27.41 12.74 -46.16
N LEU A 36 -28.72 12.89 -45.91
CA LEU A 36 -29.28 12.91 -44.56
C LEU A 36 -29.15 11.55 -43.88
N TRP A 37 -29.43 10.46 -44.60
CA TRP A 37 -29.23 9.10 -44.07
C TRP A 37 -27.76 8.83 -43.74
N PHE A 38 -26.84 9.33 -44.57
CA PHE A 38 -25.41 9.24 -44.33
C PHE A 38 -24.97 10.02 -43.07
N LEU A 39 -25.49 11.23 -42.86
CA LEU A 39 -25.22 12.03 -41.66
C LEU A 39 -25.74 11.35 -40.38
N ILE A 40 -26.92 10.73 -40.42
CA ILE A 40 -27.44 9.94 -39.30
C ILE A 40 -26.50 8.76 -39.00
N GLY A 41 -26.00 8.08 -40.03
CA GLY A 41 -25.03 6.99 -39.86
C GLY A 41 -23.72 7.43 -39.20
N ILE A 42 -23.20 8.62 -39.57
CA ILE A 42 -22.03 9.21 -38.93
C ILE A 42 -22.33 9.57 -37.47
N GLY A 43 -23.50 10.17 -37.19
CA GLY A 43 -23.92 10.54 -35.84
C GLY A 43 -23.98 9.35 -34.90
N ASP A 44 -24.65 8.25 -35.32
CA ASP A 44 -24.71 7.00 -34.55
C ASP A 44 -23.29 6.44 -34.26
N ALA A 45 -22.37 6.55 -35.22
CA ALA A 45 -20.99 6.09 -35.05
C ALA A 45 -20.19 6.97 -34.08
N ILE A 46 -20.36 8.30 -34.11
CA ILE A 46 -19.70 9.24 -33.19
C ILE A 46 -20.18 8.97 -31.76
N VAL A 47 -21.50 8.89 -31.54
CA VAL A 47 -22.10 8.65 -30.22
C VAL A 47 -21.63 7.31 -29.64
N PHE A 48 -21.50 6.27 -30.47
CA PHE A 48 -20.93 4.99 -30.03
C PHE A 48 -19.49 5.15 -29.53
N ARG A 49 -18.63 5.88 -30.26
CA ARG A 49 -17.23 6.09 -29.87
C ARG A 49 -17.12 6.85 -28.55
N GLU A 50 -17.90 7.91 -28.38
CA GLU A 50 -17.96 8.69 -27.14
C GLU A 50 -18.44 7.83 -25.97
N SER A 51 -19.49 7.03 -26.17
CA SER A 51 -20.03 6.15 -25.13
C SER A 51 -19.02 5.08 -24.67
N VAL A 52 -18.26 4.48 -25.60
CA VAL A 52 -17.22 3.50 -25.24
C VAL A 52 -16.06 4.19 -24.52
N GLN A 53 -15.69 5.40 -24.93
CA GLN A 53 -14.63 6.16 -24.28
C GLN A 53 -15.02 6.53 -22.85
N GLU A 54 -16.22 7.07 -22.63
CA GLU A 54 -16.75 7.38 -21.29
C GLU A 54 -16.86 6.14 -20.40
N ALA A 55 -17.29 4.99 -20.96
CA ALA A 55 -17.33 3.73 -20.24
C ALA A 55 -15.93 3.25 -19.82
N THR A 56 -14.94 3.43 -20.70
CA THR A 56 -13.55 3.04 -20.41
C THR A 56 -12.95 3.95 -19.35
N ASP A 57 -13.10 5.26 -19.49
CA ASP A 57 -12.58 6.25 -18.53
C ASP A 57 -13.19 6.06 -17.12
N SER A 58 -14.51 5.88 -17.04
CA SER A 58 -15.21 5.65 -15.77
C SER A 58 -14.81 4.33 -15.10
N ALA A 59 -14.58 3.27 -15.88
CA ALA A 59 -14.13 1.97 -15.37
C ALA A 59 -12.70 2.05 -14.81
N VAL A 60 -11.78 2.68 -15.53
CA VAL A 60 -10.39 2.83 -15.09
C VAL A 60 -10.29 3.72 -13.86
N PHE A 61 -11.05 4.83 -13.84
CA PHE A 61 -11.14 5.70 -12.67
C PHE A 61 -11.65 4.95 -11.42
N SER A 62 -12.69 4.13 -11.59
CA SER A 62 -13.24 3.33 -10.47
C SER A 62 -12.22 2.33 -9.93
N SER A 63 -11.40 1.73 -10.80
CA SER A 63 -10.30 0.86 -10.38
C SER A 63 -9.24 1.63 -9.59
N ALA A 64 -8.86 2.83 -10.05
CA ALA A 64 -7.89 3.70 -9.38
C ALA A 64 -8.35 4.11 -7.99
N VAL A 65 -9.64 4.43 -7.82
CA VAL A 65 -10.22 4.75 -6.51
C VAL A 65 -10.10 3.59 -5.53
N ILE A 66 -10.30 2.34 -5.97
CA ILE A 66 -10.16 1.16 -5.09
C ILE A 66 -8.69 0.92 -4.72
N HIS A 67 -7.76 1.09 -5.66
CA HIS A 67 -6.33 1.00 -5.37
C HIS A 67 -5.89 2.05 -4.35
N ALA A 68 -6.33 3.30 -4.52
CA ALA A 68 -6.06 4.39 -3.59
C ALA A 68 -6.64 4.11 -2.18
N LYS A 69 -7.88 3.63 -2.11
CA LYS A 69 -8.50 3.21 -0.83
C LYS A 69 -7.72 2.07 -0.16
N GLY A 70 -7.25 1.09 -0.94
CA GLY A 70 -6.43 -0.01 -0.45
C GLY A 70 -5.14 0.50 0.21
N MET A 71 -4.46 1.45 -0.41
CA MET A 71 -3.25 2.07 0.17
C MET A 71 -3.55 2.90 1.43
N ASN A 72 -4.66 3.66 1.45
CA ASN A 72 -5.07 4.41 2.65
C ASN A 72 -5.35 3.48 3.85
N ILE A 73 -5.96 2.31 3.61
CA ILE A 73 -6.18 1.30 4.65
C ILE A 73 -4.85 0.75 5.16
N ILE A 74 -3.89 0.48 4.25
CA ILE A 74 -2.54 0.03 4.64
C ILE A 74 -1.84 1.09 5.50
N ALA A 75 -1.93 2.37 5.12
CA ALA A 75 -1.37 3.50 5.87
C ALA A 75 -1.97 3.61 7.28
N PHE A 76 -3.30 3.48 7.38
CA PHE A 76 -4.00 3.47 8.66
C PHE A 76 -3.52 2.31 9.56
N LEU A 77 -3.38 1.10 9.00
CA LEU A 77 -2.89 -0.06 9.72
C LEU A 77 -1.43 0.11 10.17
N ASN A 78 -0.58 0.74 9.35
CA ASN A 78 0.80 1.07 9.75
C ASN A 78 0.81 2.04 10.95
N CYS A 79 -0.04 3.07 10.93
CA CYS A 79 -0.18 4.00 12.05
C CYS A 79 -0.69 3.31 13.31
N LEU A 80 -1.63 2.37 13.17
CA LEU A 80 -2.15 1.56 14.27
C LEU A 80 -1.06 0.69 14.88
N MET A 81 -0.26 0.00 14.05
CA MET A 81 0.88 -0.81 14.51
C MET A 81 1.92 0.06 15.22
N LEU A 82 2.24 1.23 14.66
CA LEU A 82 3.14 2.20 15.29
C LEU A 82 2.61 2.65 16.65
N ALA A 83 1.31 2.97 16.77
CA ALA A 83 0.70 3.37 18.03
C ALA A 83 0.76 2.26 19.10
N ILE A 84 0.52 1.01 18.69
CA ILE A 84 0.59 -0.15 19.58
C ILE A 84 2.04 -0.34 20.08
N VAL A 85 3.02 -0.31 19.18
CA VAL A 85 4.45 -0.43 19.51
C VAL A 85 4.90 0.74 20.38
N PHE A 86 4.41 1.95 20.10
CA PHE A 86 4.73 3.15 20.84
C PHE A 86 4.29 3.07 22.31
N ILE A 87 3.05 2.64 22.58
CA ILE A 87 2.54 2.46 23.94
C ILE A 87 3.36 1.41 24.69
N TYR A 88 3.69 0.29 24.03
CA TYR A 88 4.57 -0.72 24.61
C TYR A 88 5.93 -0.14 25.01
N LEU A 89 6.52 0.67 24.13
CA LEU A 89 7.83 1.27 24.35
C LEU A 89 7.82 2.23 25.55
N VAL A 90 6.75 3.02 25.70
CA VAL A 90 6.59 3.90 26.87
C VAL A 90 6.51 3.09 28.16
N ILE A 91 5.72 2.01 28.19
CA ILE A 91 5.61 1.14 29.37
C ILE A 91 6.98 0.52 29.71
N ALA A 92 7.68 -0.04 28.71
CA ALA A 92 9.01 -0.61 28.88
C ALA A 92 10.01 0.43 29.42
N LEU A 93 10.01 1.64 28.85
CA LEU A 93 10.90 2.72 29.29
C LEU A 93 10.61 3.16 30.72
N VAL A 94 9.35 3.17 31.15
CA VAL A 94 8.98 3.47 32.54
C VAL A 94 9.49 2.40 33.51
N VAL A 95 9.40 1.12 33.14
CA VAL A 95 9.97 0.03 33.95
C VAL A 95 11.48 0.19 34.07
N ASP A 96 12.18 0.45 32.96
CA ASP A 96 13.62 0.67 32.96
C ASP A 96 14.04 1.89 33.79
N ALA A 97 13.28 3.00 33.69
CA ALA A 97 13.54 4.19 34.48
C ALA A 97 13.36 3.92 35.99
N LEU A 98 12.31 3.19 36.39
CA LEU A 98 12.08 2.81 37.79
C LEU A 98 13.18 1.89 38.33
N LEU A 99 13.60 0.91 37.53
CA LEU A 99 14.68 -0.02 37.91
C LEU A 99 16.03 0.71 38.01
N LEU A 100 16.31 1.66 37.11
CA LEU A 100 17.51 2.49 37.16
C LEU A 100 17.51 3.37 38.41
N LEU A 101 16.38 4.01 38.74
CA LEU A 101 16.24 4.80 39.97
C LEU A 101 16.42 3.95 41.22
N ALA A 102 15.84 2.75 41.26
CA ALA A 102 16.05 1.79 42.36
C ALA A 102 17.53 1.39 42.49
N GLY A 103 18.24 1.19 41.38
CA GLY A 103 19.66 0.90 41.36
C GLY A 103 20.53 2.05 41.91
N ILE A 104 20.20 3.29 41.54
CA ILE A 104 20.89 4.49 42.07
C ILE A 104 20.61 4.64 43.57
N ALA A 105 19.36 4.50 44.00
CA ALA A 105 18.98 4.55 45.40
C ALA A 105 19.73 3.49 46.22
N ALA A 106 19.82 2.25 45.73
CA ALA A 106 20.57 1.18 46.39
C ALA A 106 22.08 1.46 46.48
N SER A 107 22.65 2.22 45.52
CA SER A 107 24.07 2.60 45.54
C SER A 107 24.39 3.72 46.52
N THR A 108 23.39 4.53 46.89
CA THR A 108 23.55 5.66 47.81
C THR A 108 23.02 5.25 49.19
N ILE A 109 23.92 5.10 50.17
CA ILE A 109 23.62 4.58 51.52
C ILE A 109 22.46 5.33 52.21
N VAL A 110 22.19 6.57 51.81
CA VAL A 110 21.18 7.46 52.40
C VAL A 110 19.74 7.14 51.96
N LEU A 111 19.52 6.46 50.83
CA LEU A 111 18.18 6.27 50.22
C LEU A 111 17.68 4.81 50.24
N ILE A 112 18.26 3.96 51.09
CA ILE A 112 17.95 2.52 51.13
C ILE A 112 16.48 2.24 51.47
N GLU A 113 15.83 3.08 52.29
CA GLU A 113 14.45 2.88 52.74
C GLU A 113 13.41 3.03 51.60
N ALA A 114 13.73 3.74 50.52
CA ALA A 114 12.83 3.95 49.37
C ALA A 114 12.90 2.83 48.31
N VAL A 115 13.86 1.92 48.41
CA VAL A 115 14.06 0.82 47.46
C VAL A 115 12.84 -0.14 47.37
N PRO A 116 12.22 -0.62 48.47
CA PRO A 116 11.11 -1.56 48.36
C PRO A 116 9.88 -0.95 47.66
N GLU A 117 9.57 0.33 47.89
CA GLU A 117 8.45 1.01 47.24
C GLU A 117 8.65 1.12 45.72
N LEU A 118 9.87 1.45 45.27
CA LEU A 118 10.21 1.51 43.84
C LEU A 118 10.14 0.14 43.16
N VAL A 119 10.56 -0.91 43.87
CA VAL A 119 10.51 -2.29 43.35
C VAL A 119 9.06 -2.78 43.24
N GLU A 120 8.20 -2.48 44.22
CA GLU A 120 6.78 -2.84 44.16
C GLU A 120 6.05 -2.10 43.03
N ALA A 121 6.36 -0.80 42.84
CA ALA A 121 5.86 -0.03 41.71
C ALA A 121 6.29 -0.65 40.36
N ALA A 122 7.57 -1.03 40.22
CA ALA A 122 8.09 -1.66 39.01
C ALA A 122 7.41 -3.02 38.72
N GLN A 123 7.16 -3.83 39.75
CA GLN A 123 6.44 -5.11 39.61
C GLN A 123 4.99 -4.93 39.18
N THR A 124 4.34 -3.84 39.63
CA THR A 124 2.96 -3.52 39.23
C THR A 124 2.91 -3.11 37.75
N VAL A 125 3.85 -2.28 37.30
CA VAL A 125 3.95 -1.90 35.88
C VAL A 125 4.32 -3.10 35.01
N ASP A 126 5.17 -4.01 35.48
CA ASP A 126 5.52 -5.25 34.75
C ASP A 126 4.30 -6.16 34.51
N LYS A 127 3.39 -6.27 35.49
CA LYS A 127 2.12 -7.00 35.28
C LYS A 127 1.29 -6.38 34.14
N VAL A 128 1.20 -5.05 34.08
CA VAL A 128 0.51 -4.34 33.00
C VAL A 128 1.23 -4.58 31.66
N ALA A 129 2.56 -4.51 31.65
CA ALA A 129 3.37 -4.77 30.47
C ALA A 129 3.14 -6.19 29.91
N LYS A 130 3.06 -7.20 30.78
CA LYS A 130 2.78 -8.60 30.39
C LYS A 130 1.40 -8.76 29.75
N VAL A 131 0.36 -8.13 30.33
CA VAL A 131 -0.99 -8.16 29.75
C VAL A 131 -1.00 -7.49 28.37
N TYR A 132 -0.36 -6.33 28.26
CA TYR A 132 -0.26 -5.60 27.00
C TYR A 132 0.47 -6.42 25.92
N LYS A 133 1.57 -7.06 26.31
CA LYS A 133 2.39 -7.95 25.47
C LYS A 133 1.59 -9.13 24.93
N THR A 134 0.78 -9.79 25.76
CA THR A 134 -0.12 -10.86 25.29
C THR A 134 -1.13 -10.34 24.27
N GLY A 135 -1.72 -9.16 24.51
CA GLY A 135 -2.66 -8.54 23.56
C GLY A 135 -2.00 -8.18 22.22
N MET A 136 -0.82 -7.57 22.27
CA MET A 136 -0.05 -7.18 21.10
C MET A 136 0.39 -8.37 20.24
N GLY A 137 0.75 -9.49 20.87
CA GLY A 137 1.09 -10.74 20.17
C GLY A 137 -0.05 -11.31 19.33
N VAL A 138 -1.31 -10.92 19.60
CA VAL A 138 -2.48 -11.29 18.79
C VAL A 138 -2.84 -10.18 17.80
N ALA A 139 -2.77 -8.91 18.23
CA ALA A 139 -3.19 -7.78 17.41
C ALA A 139 -2.26 -7.51 16.20
N LEU A 140 -0.94 -7.58 16.39
CA LEU A 140 0.03 -7.28 15.32
C LEU A 140 -0.05 -8.28 14.16
N PRO A 141 -0.11 -9.61 14.38
CA PRO A 141 -0.26 -10.57 13.28
C PRO A 141 -1.57 -10.40 12.51
N ILE A 142 -2.65 -10.04 13.20
CA ILE A 142 -3.94 -9.77 12.56
C ILE A 142 -3.82 -8.53 11.68
N ALA A 143 -3.25 -7.44 12.19
CA ALA A 143 -3.06 -6.21 11.42
C ALA A 143 -2.19 -6.46 10.17
N ALA A 144 -1.05 -7.14 10.32
CA ALA A 144 -0.17 -7.50 9.21
C ALA A 144 -0.84 -8.43 8.19
N GLY A 145 -1.65 -9.39 8.67
CA GLY A 145 -2.47 -10.27 7.84
C GLY A 145 -3.50 -9.49 7.02
N VAL A 146 -4.21 -8.55 7.65
CA VAL A 146 -5.19 -7.68 6.98
C VAL A 146 -4.49 -6.80 5.94
N GLN A 147 -3.34 -6.20 6.25
CA GLN A 147 -2.56 -5.42 5.27
C GLN A 147 -2.18 -6.26 4.04
N THR A 148 -1.75 -7.51 4.27
CA THR A 148 -1.37 -8.44 3.19
C THR A 148 -2.59 -8.82 2.36
N ALA A 149 -3.74 -9.07 3.00
CA ALA A 149 -4.99 -9.34 2.30
C ALA A 149 -5.46 -8.12 1.48
N VAL A 150 -5.40 -6.91 2.02
CA VAL A 150 -5.77 -5.67 1.31
C VAL A 150 -4.84 -5.42 0.13
N ALA A 151 -3.52 -5.62 0.31
CA ALA A 151 -2.54 -5.48 -0.77
C ALA A 151 -2.81 -6.41 -1.94
N TYR A 152 -3.30 -7.62 -1.67
CA TYR A 152 -3.66 -8.60 -2.68
C TYR A 152 -5.04 -8.35 -3.28
N LEU A 153 -6.05 -8.04 -2.47
CA LEU A 153 -7.44 -7.95 -2.90
C LEU A 153 -7.77 -6.62 -3.58
N ALA A 154 -7.12 -5.51 -3.20
CA ALA A 154 -7.45 -4.20 -3.76
C ALA A 154 -7.27 -4.14 -5.30
N PRO A 155 -6.19 -4.69 -5.91
CA PRO A 155 -6.06 -4.72 -7.36
C PRO A 155 -7.18 -5.47 -8.08
N TRP A 156 -7.54 -6.65 -7.58
CA TRP A 156 -8.64 -7.45 -8.15
C TRP A 156 -10.01 -6.81 -7.91
N GLY A 157 -10.22 -6.20 -6.74
CA GLY A 157 -11.41 -5.40 -6.45
C GLY A 157 -11.56 -4.21 -7.41
N GLY A 158 -10.44 -3.57 -7.77
CA GLY A 158 -10.38 -2.52 -8.78
C GLY A 158 -10.86 -3.01 -10.16
N THR A 159 -10.35 -4.15 -10.63
CA THR A 159 -10.77 -4.77 -11.89
C THR A 159 -12.25 -5.17 -11.88
N LEU A 160 -12.75 -5.72 -10.77
CA LEU A 160 -14.17 -6.09 -10.64
C LEU A 160 -15.08 -4.87 -10.64
N ALA A 161 -14.69 -3.79 -9.96
CA ALA A 161 -15.45 -2.55 -10.00
C ALA A 161 -15.43 -1.89 -11.38
N ALA A 162 -14.30 -1.94 -12.09
CA ALA A 162 -14.19 -1.49 -13.47
C ALA A 162 -15.16 -2.26 -14.38
N ALA A 163 -15.19 -3.60 -14.26
CA ALA A 163 -16.12 -4.44 -15.03
C ALA A 163 -17.59 -4.13 -14.68
N TYR A 164 -17.90 -3.91 -13.40
CA TYR A 164 -19.25 -3.58 -12.95
C TYR A 164 -19.72 -2.21 -13.47
N VAL A 165 -18.85 -1.20 -13.43
CA VAL A 165 -19.17 0.14 -13.96
C VAL A 165 -19.32 0.10 -15.48
N SER A 166 -18.42 -0.58 -16.18
CA SER A 166 -18.51 -0.73 -17.64
C SER A 166 -19.78 -1.45 -18.09
N HIS A 167 -20.22 -2.48 -17.35
CA HIS A 167 -21.46 -3.20 -17.64
C HIS A 167 -22.70 -2.28 -17.63
N LYS A 168 -22.70 -1.19 -16.84
CA LYS A 168 -23.80 -0.20 -16.87
C LYS A 168 -23.87 0.58 -18.19
N TYR A 169 -22.75 0.74 -18.87
CA TYR A 169 -22.68 1.37 -20.19
C TYR A 169 -22.92 0.37 -21.33
N GLY A 170 -23.18 -0.92 -21.03
CA GLY A 170 -23.35 -1.97 -22.03
C GLY A 170 -22.05 -2.49 -22.63
N PHE A 171 -20.91 -2.15 -22.02
CA PHE A 171 -19.58 -2.58 -22.44
C PHE A 171 -18.93 -3.46 -21.38
N PHE A 172 -17.87 -4.16 -21.79
CA PHE A 172 -17.03 -4.91 -20.88
C PHE A 172 -15.63 -4.31 -20.93
N THR A 173 -15.20 -3.72 -19.81
CA THR A 173 -13.87 -3.13 -19.66
C THR A 173 -13.09 -3.92 -18.62
N ILE A 174 -11.87 -4.31 -18.98
CA ILE A 174 -10.92 -4.87 -18.01
C ILE A 174 -9.92 -3.76 -17.67
N ALA A 175 -9.82 -3.43 -16.38
CA ALA A 175 -8.75 -2.58 -15.86
C ALA A 175 -7.62 -3.43 -15.27
N VAL A 176 -6.42 -3.28 -15.82
CA VAL A 176 -5.19 -3.95 -15.35
C VAL A 176 -4.07 -2.92 -15.17
N GLY A 177 -3.33 -3.05 -14.08
CA GLY A 177 -2.09 -2.32 -13.85
C GLY A 177 -0.98 -3.26 -13.42
N PRO A 178 0.26 -2.79 -13.30
CA PRO A 178 1.36 -3.59 -12.76
C PRO A 178 1.06 -4.14 -11.36
N SER A 179 0.16 -3.50 -10.60
CA SER A 179 -0.35 -3.94 -9.29
C SER A 179 -1.18 -5.24 -9.34
N ASN A 180 -1.76 -5.60 -10.50
CA ASN A 180 -2.56 -6.82 -10.65
C ASN A 180 -1.71 -8.10 -10.74
N VAL A 181 -0.40 -7.97 -10.98
CA VAL A 181 0.51 -9.11 -11.01
C VAL A 181 1.13 -9.25 -9.62
N PRO A 182 0.66 -10.20 -8.78
CA PRO A 182 1.31 -10.46 -7.51
C PRO A 182 2.73 -10.96 -7.78
N GLY A 183 3.69 -10.49 -6.98
CA GLY A 183 5.02 -11.08 -6.97
C GLY A 183 4.96 -12.52 -6.49
N THR A 184 5.93 -13.34 -6.89
CA THR A 184 6.08 -14.71 -6.42
C THR A 184 6.66 -14.73 -5.01
N ASP A 185 5.92 -14.22 -4.03
CA ASP A 185 6.32 -14.35 -2.63
C ASP A 185 5.78 -15.68 -2.06
N ALA A 186 6.68 -16.56 -1.65
CA ALA A 186 6.38 -17.91 -1.16
C ALA A 186 5.44 -17.91 0.06
N SER A 187 5.39 -16.81 0.80
CA SER A 187 4.53 -16.61 1.96
C SER A 187 3.03 -16.60 1.61
N VAL A 188 2.67 -16.03 0.45
CA VAL A 188 1.27 -15.96 -0.02
C VAL A 188 0.81 -17.30 -0.54
N VAL A 189 1.68 -18.04 -1.24
CA VAL A 189 1.37 -19.40 -1.71
C VAL A 189 1.02 -20.31 -0.53
N ASN A 190 1.74 -20.17 0.59
CA ASN A 190 1.43 -20.92 1.81
C ASN A 190 0.14 -20.47 2.51
N LEU A 191 -0.20 -19.17 2.49
CA LEU A 191 -1.46 -18.67 3.04
C LEU A 191 -2.67 -19.10 2.20
N VAL A 192 -2.56 -19.00 0.87
CA VAL A 192 -3.58 -19.49 -0.06
C VAL A 192 -3.73 -20.99 0.05
N ASN A 193 -2.65 -21.76 0.17
CA ASN A 193 -2.71 -23.20 0.41
C ASN A 193 -3.36 -23.55 1.77
N LYS A 194 -3.13 -22.74 2.82
CA LYS A 194 -3.80 -22.90 4.12
C LYS A 194 -5.30 -22.59 4.06
N ILE A 195 -5.70 -21.56 3.32
CA ILE A 195 -7.11 -21.15 3.18
C ILE A 195 -7.86 -22.09 2.22
N SER A 196 -7.21 -22.50 1.14
CA SER A 196 -7.82 -23.30 0.06
C SER A 196 -8.06 -24.75 0.45
N LYS A 197 -7.32 -25.34 1.41
CA LYS A 197 -7.27 -26.79 1.70
C LYS A 197 -6.99 -27.71 0.49
N GLY A 198 -7.02 -27.20 -0.74
CA GLY A 198 -6.54 -27.83 -1.95
C GLY A 198 -5.12 -27.36 -2.27
N LYS A 199 -4.22 -28.30 -2.51
CA LYS A 199 -2.86 -28.03 -3.02
C LYS A 199 -3.00 -27.32 -4.36
N VAL A 200 -2.73 -26.02 -4.40
CA VAL A 200 -2.48 -25.32 -5.66
C VAL A 200 -1.00 -25.56 -5.98
N GLU A 201 -0.73 -26.61 -6.77
CA GLU A 201 0.60 -26.89 -7.28
C GLU A 201 0.92 -25.86 -8.36
N GLN A 202 1.73 -24.87 -8.01
CA GLN A 202 2.22 -23.89 -8.97
C GLN A 202 3.21 -24.59 -9.91
N VAL A 203 2.74 -24.96 -11.10
CA VAL A 203 3.60 -25.36 -12.21
C VAL A 203 4.37 -24.12 -12.67
N MET A 204 5.55 -23.88 -12.12
CA MET A 204 6.51 -22.96 -12.72
C MET A 204 7.37 -23.73 -13.72
N PRO A 205 7.42 -23.34 -15.01
CA PRO A 205 8.28 -23.99 -15.98
C PRO A 205 9.73 -23.61 -15.70
N ASP A 206 10.53 -24.63 -15.34
CA ASP A 206 12.00 -24.59 -15.27
C ASP A 206 12.59 -24.37 -16.67
N GLY A 207 12.55 -23.13 -17.14
CA GLY A 207 13.12 -22.71 -18.41
C GLY A 207 14.40 -21.91 -18.20
N GLY A 208 15.56 -22.58 -18.24
CA GLY A 208 16.91 -22.02 -18.13
C GLY A 208 17.35 -21.17 -19.33
N GLY A 209 16.54 -20.21 -19.74
CA GLY A 209 16.92 -19.17 -20.69
C GLY A 209 17.17 -17.86 -19.95
N ARG A 210 18.19 -17.09 -20.36
CA ARG A 210 18.48 -15.72 -19.90
C ARG A 210 17.22 -14.84 -20.07
N ARG A 211 16.33 -14.85 -19.08
CA ARG A 211 15.22 -13.91 -18.96
C ARG A 211 15.85 -12.57 -18.60
N ALA A 212 15.46 -11.51 -19.31
CA ALA A 212 15.43 -10.19 -18.71
C ALA A 212 14.56 -10.36 -17.46
N ALA A 213 15.21 -10.58 -16.33
CA ALA A 213 14.53 -10.89 -15.11
C ALA A 213 13.63 -9.69 -14.82
N LEU A 214 12.35 -9.96 -14.54
CA LEU A 214 11.59 -9.13 -13.61
C LEU A 214 12.28 -9.22 -12.22
N GLU A 215 13.56 -8.86 -12.15
CA GLU A 215 14.42 -8.80 -10.96
C GLU A 215 13.88 -7.74 -9.97
N GLY A 216 12.87 -6.98 -10.37
CA GLY A 216 12.11 -6.05 -9.55
C GLY A 216 10.77 -6.56 -9.03
N ALA A 217 10.44 -7.85 -9.05
CA ALA A 217 9.16 -8.38 -8.54
C ALA A 217 9.27 -9.23 -7.26
N THR A 218 10.47 -9.50 -6.76
CA THR A 218 10.70 -10.30 -5.55
C THR A 218 10.29 -9.54 -4.29
N GLY A 219 9.23 -10.00 -3.61
CA GLY A 219 8.70 -9.37 -2.40
C GLY A 219 7.53 -8.39 -2.62
N LYS A 220 6.97 -8.34 -3.84
CA LYS A 220 5.78 -7.54 -4.16
C LYS A 220 4.49 -8.32 -3.84
N LEU A 221 3.57 -7.71 -3.09
CA LEU A 221 2.34 -8.37 -2.61
C LEU A 221 1.06 -8.02 -3.42
N GLY A 222 1.18 -7.44 -4.60
CA GLY A 222 0.06 -6.96 -5.43
C GLY A 222 0.14 -5.44 -5.58
N LEU A 223 -0.44 -4.68 -4.66
CA LEU A 223 -0.13 -3.25 -4.52
C LEU A 223 1.40 -3.02 -4.46
N PRO A 224 1.92 -1.83 -4.85
CA PRO A 224 3.35 -1.55 -4.90
C PRO A 224 3.95 -1.36 -3.49
N VAL A 225 3.71 -2.33 -2.63
CA VAL A 225 4.13 -2.38 -1.23
C VAL A 225 4.98 -3.63 -0.99
N ALA A 226 6.01 -3.47 -0.17
CA ALA A 226 6.86 -4.52 0.36
C ALA A 226 6.73 -4.58 1.88
N THR A 227 6.89 -5.78 2.42
CA THR A 227 7.00 -5.98 3.86
C THR A 227 8.35 -5.45 4.35
N LYS A 228 8.35 -4.61 5.38
CA LYS A 228 9.56 -4.24 6.13
C LYS A 228 9.63 -5.07 7.41
N ALA A 229 10.83 -5.22 7.96
CA ALA A 229 11.02 -5.85 9.27
C ALA A 229 10.43 -4.96 10.38
N MET A 230 9.96 -5.58 11.46
CA MET A 230 9.25 -4.89 12.54
C MET A 230 10.19 -4.01 13.38
N ASN A 231 11.49 -4.33 13.39
CA ASN A 231 12.55 -3.53 13.97
C ASN A 231 12.58 -2.07 13.47
N PHE A 232 12.15 -1.82 12.23
CA PHE A 232 12.08 -0.49 11.65
C PHE A 232 11.12 0.42 12.43
N LEU A 233 9.92 -0.08 12.80
CA LEU A 233 8.97 0.68 13.61
C LEU A 233 9.53 0.97 15.00
N CYS A 234 10.21 0.00 15.59
CA CYS A 234 10.82 0.14 16.89
C CYS A 234 11.89 1.24 16.87
N ALA A 235 12.78 1.25 15.88
CA ALA A 235 13.80 2.29 15.74
C ALA A 235 13.19 3.70 15.60
N VAL A 236 12.14 3.83 14.78
CA VAL A 236 11.41 5.10 14.61
C VAL A 236 10.73 5.53 15.91
N ALA A 237 10.07 4.60 16.61
CA ALA A 237 9.39 4.86 17.88
C ALA A 237 10.39 5.26 18.98
N VAL A 238 11.53 4.56 19.12
CA VAL A 238 12.59 4.90 20.08
C VAL A 238 13.09 6.31 19.82
N ALA A 239 13.41 6.65 18.57
CA ALA A 239 13.90 7.97 18.22
C ALA A 239 12.90 9.08 18.61
N TRP A 240 11.60 8.85 18.38
CA TRP A 240 10.55 9.80 18.75
C TRP A 240 10.37 9.92 20.26
N VAL A 241 10.34 8.79 20.99
CA VAL A 241 10.20 8.77 22.46
C VAL A 241 11.38 9.47 23.12
N LEU A 242 12.61 9.17 22.69
CA LEU A 242 13.81 9.80 23.22
C LEU A 242 13.80 11.31 22.98
N ASP A 243 13.41 11.77 21.78
CA ASP A 243 13.31 13.21 21.51
C ASP A 243 12.29 13.91 22.42
N LYS A 244 11.12 13.31 22.66
CA LYS A 244 10.11 13.86 23.56
C LYS A 244 10.53 13.82 25.03
N LEU A 245 11.10 12.71 25.48
CA LEU A 245 11.63 12.56 26.84
C LEU A 245 12.68 13.65 27.12
N MET A 246 13.56 13.89 26.14
CA MET A 246 14.60 14.92 26.23
C MET A 246 14.02 16.32 26.33
N ARG A 247 12.93 16.61 25.61
CA ARG A 247 12.23 17.90 25.73
C ARG A 247 11.57 18.06 27.10
N LEU A 248 10.98 16.99 27.64
CA LEU A 248 10.37 17.02 28.98
C LEU A 248 11.42 17.20 30.09
N LEU A 249 12.54 16.47 30.02
CA LEU A 249 13.65 16.63 30.97
C LEU A 249 14.26 18.03 30.91
N ALA A 250 14.42 18.59 29.72
CA ALA A 250 14.90 19.96 29.55
C ALA A 250 13.94 21.01 30.14
N ALA A 251 12.63 20.77 30.05
CA ALA A 251 11.62 21.64 30.65
C ALA A 251 11.56 21.52 32.19
N ALA A 252 11.70 20.30 32.72
CA ALA A 252 11.65 20.05 34.15
C ALA A 252 12.87 20.59 34.91
N PHE A 253 14.05 20.59 34.29
CA PHE A 253 15.30 21.02 34.93
C PHE A 253 15.98 22.15 34.13
N PRO A 254 15.53 23.42 34.28
CA PRO A 254 16.08 24.56 33.54
C PRO A 254 17.58 24.82 33.83
N ILE A 255 18.11 24.31 34.95
CA ILE A 255 19.53 24.42 35.34
C ILE A 255 20.46 23.64 34.38
N VAL A 256 19.93 22.72 33.59
CA VAL A 256 20.72 21.86 32.67
C VAL A 256 21.06 22.56 31.35
N GLY A 257 20.57 23.79 31.12
CA GLY A 257 20.76 24.57 29.89
C GLY A 257 22.17 24.55 29.27
N PRO A 258 23.26 24.82 30.01
CA PRO A 258 24.61 24.83 29.42
C PRO A 258 25.17 23.42 29.10
N PHE A 259 24.60 22.35 29.65
CA PHE A 259 25.05 20.97 29.40
C PHE A 259 24.17 20.22 28.39
N GLN A 260 23.08 20.83 27.92
CA GLN A 260 22.08 20.15 27.08
C GLN A 260 22.67 19.60 25.78
N GLY A 261 23.59 20.31 25.12
CA GLY A 261 24.27 19.82 23.92
C GLY A 261 25.18 18.60 24.17
N ARG A 262 25.89 18.59 25.30
CA ARG A 262 26.76 17.46 25.71
C ARG A 262 25.96 16.26 26.15
N ILE A 263 24.89 16.48 26.92
CA ILE A 263 23.96 15.44 27.37
C ILE A 263 23.24 14.83 26.17
N ARG A 264 22.74 15.65 25.23
CA ARG A 264 22.12 15.16 23.98
C ARG A 264 23.10 14.35 23.13
N GLY A 265 24.34 14.81 22.98
CA GLY A 265 25.38 14.06 22.28
C GLY A 265 25.71 12.72 22.94
N PHE A 266 25.78 12.69 24.27
CA PHE A 266 26.03 11.47 25.05
C PHE A 266 24.83 10.50 24.99
N LEU A 267 23.60 10.99 25.16
CA LEU A 267 22.38 10.19 25.06
C LEU A 267 22.17 9.64 23.65
N ASN A 268 22.33 10.47 22.62
CA ASN A 268 22.19 10.00 21.24
C ASN A 268 23.33 9.04 20.84
N GLY A 269 24.55 9.26 21.35
CA GLY A 269 25.72 8.44 21.01
C GLY A 269 25.77 7.11 21.75
N ILE A 270 25.35 7.05 23.02
CA ILE A 270 25.43 5.85 23.86
C ILE A 270 24.07 5.19 24.05
N LEU A 271 23.06 5.97 24.46
CA LEU A 271 21.75 5.41 24.79
C LEU A 271 20.92 5.11 23.54
N GLY A 272 21.03 5.89 22.46
CA GLY A 272 20.31 5.62 21.21
C GLY A 272 20.57 4.21 20.66
N PRO A 273 21.83 3.85 20.36
CA PRO A 273 22.19 2.52 19.89
C PRO A 273 21.92 1.42 20.93
N SER A 274 22.16 1.69 22.22
CA SER A 274 21.98 0.70 23.27
C SER A 274 20.50 0.37 23.51
N VAL A 275 19.63 1.38 23.59
CA VAL A 275 18.18 1.19 23.77
C VAL A 275 17.58 0.53 22.53
N THR A 276 17.99 0.94 21.34
CA THR A 276 17.54 0.29 20.09
C THR A 276 18.02 -1.16 20.04
N ALA A 277 19.27 -1.44 20.41
CA ALA A 277 19.80 -2.81 20.46
C ALA A 277 19.19 -3.65 21.59
N LEU A 278 18.72 -3.03 22.67
CA LEU A 278 18.10 -3.74 23.79
C LEU A 278 16.63 -4.06 23.49
N HIS A 279 15.90 -3.15 22.84
CA HIS A 279 14.45 -3.27 22.64
C HIS A 279 14.02 -3.70 21.23
N CYS A 280 14.86 -3.49 20.21
CA CYS A 280 14.48 -3.66 18.80
C CYS A 280 15.25 -4.78 18.06
N ARG A 281 15.99 -5.62 18.77
CA ARG A 281 16.88 -6.63 18.16
C ARG A 281 16.13 -7.93 17.86
N GLU A 282 16.28 -8.44 16.64
CA GLU A 282 15.54 -9.61 16.10
C GLU A 282 15.92 -10.94 16.74
N ASP A 283 17.17 -11.09 17.19
CA ASP A 283 17.70 -12.34 17.77
C ASP A 283 17.41 -12.46 19.28
N GLY A 284 16.96 -11.36 19.91
CA GLY A 284 17.06 -11.07 21.34
C GLY A 284 18.28 -11.67 22.05
N SER A 285 19.40 -11.74 21.33
CA SER A 285 20.72 -11.92 21.89
C SER A 285 21.23 -10.53 22.28
N GLY A 286 20.57 -9.93 23.28
CA GLY A 286 21.21 -8.87 24.02
C GLY A 286 22.47 -9.48 24.62
N ALA A 287 23.66 -9.14 24.12
CA ALA A 287 24.85 -9.29 24.93
C ALA A 287 24.54 -8.49 26.19
N ALA A 288 24.51 -9.18 27.32
CA ALA A 288 24.15 -8.53 28.57
C ALA A 288 25.00 -7.29 28.74
N PHE A 289 24.37 -6.18 29.14
CA PHE A 289 25.15 -5.14 29.78
C PHE A 289 25.71 -5.78 31.04
N ASP A 290 26.91 -6.37 30.95
CA ASP A 290 27.60 -6.88 32.10
C ASP A 290 28.01 -5.66 32.92
N PRO A 291 27.41 -5.42 34.11
CA PRO A 291 27.81 -4.29 34.94
C PRO A 291 29.31 -4.37 35.25
N ASN A 292 29.88 -5.57 35.22
CA ASN A 292 31.31 -5.78 35.39
C ASN A 292 32.12 -5.14 34.26
N ASP A 293 31.62 -4.91 33.05
CA ASP A 293 32.39 -4.20 32.01
C ASP A 293 32.58 -2.69 32.32
N LEU A 294 31.63 -2.08 33.05
CA LEU A 294 31.80 -0.72 33.58
C LEU A 294 32.84 -0.64 34.71
N PHE A 295 32.94 -1.70 35.52
CA PHE A 295 33.80 -1.72 36.71
C PHE A 295 35.15 -2.43 36.48
N ALA A 296 35.27 -3.30 35.49
CA ALA A 296 36.46 -4.11 35.19
C ALA A 296 37.62 -3.27 34.63
N LYS A 297 37.35 -2.05 34.14
CA LYS A 297 38.41 -1.12 33.70
C LYS A 297 39.07 -0.31 34.83
N LYS A 298 38.61 -0.40 36.08
CA LYS A 298 39.33 0.17 37.23
C LYS A 298 40.03 -0.94 38.02
N LYS A 299 41.28 -1.24 37.66
CA LYS A 299 42.20 -2.02 38.51
C LYS A 299 42.12 -1.49 39.95
N ALA A 300 41.74 -2.35 40.88
CA ALA A 300 41.64 -2.01 42.28
C ALA A 300 42.99 -1.48 42.80
N PRO A 301 43.05 -0.30 43.43
CA PRO A 301 44.25 0.14 44.13
C PRO A 301 44.48 -0.81 45.32
N ASN A 302 45.69 -1.38 45.41
CA ASN A 302 46.14 -2.24 46.50
C ASN A 302 46.20 -1.45 47.82
N GLY A 303 45.06 -1.31 48.50
CA GLY A 303 44.95 -0.63 49.79
C GLY A 303 44.33 -1.53 50.85
N LYS A 304 45.17 -2.07 51.74
CA LYS A 304 44.74 -2.82 52.94
C LYS A 304 44.10 -1.83 53.92
N GLY A 305 42.77 -1.92 54.14
CA GLY A 305 42.10 -1.14 55.19
C GLY A 305 40.64 -0.75 54.99
N ALA A 306 39.92 -1.28 54.01
CA ALA A 306 38.48 -1.03 53.91
C ALA A 306 37.76 -1.78 55.05
N SER A 307 37.10 -1.05 55.95
CA SER A 307 36.36 -1.60 57.08
C SER A 307 35.33 -2.65 56.63
N ALA A 308 35.17 -3.73 57.40
CA ALA A 308 34.25 -4.84 57.10
C ALA A 308 32.81 -4.38 56.78
N LYS A 309 32.39 -3.24 57.34
CA LYS A 309 31.11 -2.57 57.04
C LYS A 309 30.98 -2.12 55.58
N LYS A 310 32.07 -1.64 54.96
CA LYS A 310 32.11 -1.19 53.56
C LYS A 310 32.06 -2.38 52.60
N GLN A 311 32.70 -3.51 52.95
CA GLN A 311 32.63 -4.75 52.17
C GLN A 311 31.24 -5.41 52.23
N ALA A 312 30.57 -5.37 53.39
CA ALA A 312 29.18 -5.84 53.52
C ALA A 312 28.20 -4.99 52.69
N ALA A 313 28.36 -3.66 52.69
CA ALA A 313 27.54 -2.76 51.86
C ALA A 313 27.78 -2.97 50.35
N LEU A 314 29.04 -3.20 49.93
CA LEU A 314 29.38 -3.54 48.55
C LEU A 314 28.81 -4.90 48.12
N GLY A 315 28.79 -5.90 49.01
CA GLY A 315 28.17 -7.20 48.75
C GLY A 315 26.66 -7.12 48.58
N ALA A 316 25.97 -6.33 49.42
CA ALA A 316 24.53 -6.08 49.29
C ALA A 316 24.20 -5.34 47.98
N ALA A 317 24.97 -4.31 47.62
CA ALA A 317 24.81 -3.58 46.37
C ALA A 317 25.06 -4.47 45.13
N ALA A 318 26.08 -5.33 45.17
CA ALA A 318 26.36 -6.28 44.09
C ALA A 318 25.24 -7.32 43.92
N THR A 319 24.64 -7.78 45.03
CA THR A 319 23.50 -8.72 44.99
C THR A 319 22.24 -8.05 44.45
N ALA A 320 21.99 -6.78 44.84
CA ALA A 320 20.90 -5.98 44.30
C ALA A 320 21.06 -5.70 42.80
N LEU A 321 22.26 -5.32 42.35
CA LEU A 321 22.58 -5.12 40.94
C LEU A 321 22.43 -6.40 40.10
N ASN A 322 22.85 -7.55 40.63
CA ASN A 322 22.72 -8.83 39.94
C ASN A 322 21.24 -9.29 39.86
N THR A 323 20.45 -9.00 40.90
CA THR A 323 19.01 -9.25 40.91
C THR A 323 18.28 -8.33 39.91
N LEU A 324 18.66 -7.05 39.86
CA LEU A 324 18.18 -6.08 38.87
C LEU A 324 18.55 -6.50 37.44
N ALA A 325 19.79 -6.93 37.20
CA ALA A 325 20.25 -7.38 35.89
C ALA A 325 19.51 -8.63 35.39
N LYS A 326 19.23 -9.59 36.29
CA LYS A 326 18.41 -10.76 35.96
C LYS A 326 16.95 -10.38 35.70
N PHE A 327 16.43 -9.40 36.45
CA PHE A 327 15.06 -8.92 36.27
C PHE A 327 14.88 -8.20 34.93
N THR A 328 15.79 -7.28 34.56
CA THR A 328 15.79 -6.65 33.24
C THR A 328 15.91 -7.69 32.12
N PHE A 329 16.79 -8.69 32.24
CA PHE A 329 16.91 -9.75 31.23
C PHE A 329 15.63 -10.56 31.02
N SER A 330 14.90 -10.87 32.11
CA SER A 330 13.67 -11.66 32.01
C SER A 330 12.53 -10.90 31.35
N VAL A 331 12.50 -9.57 31.47
CA VAL A 331 11.46 -8.72 30.86
C VAL A 331 11.69 -8.56 29.35
N TYR A 332 12.97 -8.51 28.92
CA TYR A 332 13.37 -8.28 27.53
C TYR A 332 13.80 -9.51 26.75
N ALA A 333 13.35 -10.71 27.14
CA ALA A 333 13.62 -11.92 26.35
C ALA A 333 13.14 -11.73 24.89
N ALA A 334 13.97 -12.18 23.95
CA ALA A 334 13.73 -12.16 22.50
C ALA A 334 12.27 -12.46 22.15
N GLU A 335 11.50 -11.44 21.83
CA GLU A 335 10.12 -11.67 21.45
C GLU A 335 10.07 -12.15 20.01
N LYS A 336 9.45 -13.32 19.79
CA LYS A 336 9.28 -13.88 18.44
C LYS A 336 8.56 -12.94 17.47
N TRP A 337 7.77 -11.98 17.97
CA TRP A 337 7.02 -11.05 17.12
C TRP A 337 7.82 -9.87 16.56
N TRP A 338 9.06 -9.67 17.00
CA TRP A 338 9.99 -8.75 16.33
C TRP A 338 10.59 -9.33 15.05
N GLY A 339 10.60 -10.66 14.92
CA GLY A 339 11.14 -11.34 13.75
C GLY A 339 10.22 -11.32 12.53
N ASP A 340 10.74 -11.80 11.41
CA ASP A 340 10.08 -11.79 10.10
C ASP A 340 8.79 -12.61 10.03
N ALA A 341 8.55 -13.49 11.01
CA ALA A 341 7.46 -14.47 10.99
C ALA A 341 6.06 -13.86 10.87
N TYR A 342 5.87 -12.62 11.30
CA TYR A 342 4.56 -11.98 11.35
C TYR A 342 4.32 -10.93 10.27
N GLY A 343 5.35 -10.63 9.47
CA GLY A 343 5.34 -9.56 8.47
C GLY A 343 5.20 -8.18 9.11
N GLY A 344 6.24 -7.35 9.02
CA GLY A 344 6.16 -6.00 9.57
C GLY A 344 5.32 -5.04 8.72
N PRO A 345 5.42 -3.72 8.98
CA PRO A 345 4.63 -2.73 8.26
C PRO A 345 4.92 -2.80 6.76
N LYS A 346 3.92 -2.41 5.97
CA LYS A 346 4.09 -2.35 4.52
C LYS A 346 4.57 -0.97 4.12
N ALA A 347 5.73 -0.90 3.48
CA ALA A 347 6.24 0.33 2.87
C ALA A 347 6.17 0.21 1.35
N LEU A 348 6.36 1.30 0.63
CA LEU A 348 6.48 1.25 -0.83
C LEU A 348 7.62 0.30 -1.24
N TYR A 349 7.38 -0.48 -2.28
CA TYR A 349 8.25 -1.59 -2.71
C TYR A 349 9.69 -1.14 -3.02
N SER A 350 9.85 0.05 -3.61
CA SER A 350 11.16 0.65 -3.84
C SER A 350 11.09 2.16 -3.67
N SER A 351 12.24 2.78 -3.40
CA SER A 351 12.41 4.25 -3.45
C SER A 351 12.16 4.84 -4.84
N GLY A 352 12.07 4.00 -5.88
CA GLY A 352 11.71 4.40 -7.24
C GLY A 352 10.20 4.43 -7.50
N VAL A 353 9.37 3.97 -6.56
CA VAL A 353 7.91 4.16 -6.64
C VAL A 353 7.61 5.58 -6.19
N THR A 354 7.76 6.53 -7.10
CA THR A 354 7.34 7.92 -6.92
C THR A 354 5.98 8.15 -7.57
N ASN A 355 5.32 9.23 -7.16
CA ASN A 355 4.14 9.75 -7.84
C ASN A 355 4.44 9.92 -9.35
N GLY A 356 3.62 9.31 -10.20
CA GLY A 356 3.83 9.26 -11.66
C GLY A 356 4.67 8.07 -12.16
N SER A 357 5.08 7.15 -11.28
CA SER A 357 5.71 5.90 -11.72
C SER A 357 4.70 4.93 -12.34
N GLU A 358 5.18 4.06 -13.23
CA GLU A 358 4.37 3.03 -13.92
C GLU A 358 3.61 2.12 -12.93
N TRP A 359 4.13 1.96 -11.71
CA TRP A 359 3.51 1.16 -10.65
C TRP A 359 2.18 1.71 -10.14
N LEU A 360 1.91 3.00 -10.37
CA LEU A 360 0.70 3.70 -9.96
C LEU A 360 -0.25 3.97 -11.14
N GLN A 361 0.02 3.35 -12.30
CA GLN A 361 -0.80 3.45 -13.51
C GLN A 361 -1.72 2.24 -13.64
N ILE A 362 -2.95 2.50 -14.03
CA ILE A 362 -3.96 1.50 -14.36
C ILE A 362 -4.42 1.76 -15.78
N TRP A 363 -4.42 0.70 -16.58
CA TRP A 363 -4.83 0.71 -17.98
C TRP A 363 -6.14 -0.05 -18.12
N GLY A 364 -7.13 0.57 -18.75
CA GLY A 364 -8.38 -0.06 -19.14
C GLY A 364 -8.35 -0.47 -20.59
N PHE A 365 -8.90 -1.63 -20.88
CA PHE A 365 -9.09 -2.12 -22.24
C PHE A 365 -10.56 -2.48 -22.41
N THR A 366 -11.22 -1.81 -23.35
CA THR A 366 -12.61 -2.08 -23.71
C THR A 366 -12.64 -2.59 -25.14
N PRO A 367 -12.69 -3.92 -25.37
CA PRO A 367 -12.94 -4.45 -26.69
C PRO A 367 -14.37 -4.10 -27.10
N ALA A 368 -14.51 -3.26 -28.11
CA ALA A 368 -15.79 -2.86 -28.66
C ALA A 368 -15.85 -3.33 -30.12
N SER A 369 -16.75 -4.27 -30.39
CA SER A 369 -17.02 -4.71 -31.75
C SER A 369 -18.21 -3.90 -32.28
N LEU A 370 -17.97 -3.00 -33.23
CA LEU A 370 -19.06 -2.41 -33.98
C LEU A 370 -19.52 -3.46 -35.00
N ASN A 371 -20.58 -4.19 -34.67
CA ASN A 371 -21.12 -5.17 -35.59
C ASN A 371 -22.03 -4.46 -36.61
N ASP A 372 -21.44 -4.09 -37.76
CA ASP A 372 -22.18 -3.51 -38.89
C ASP A 372 -23.37 -4.38 -39.33
N ALA A 373 -23.35 -5.68 -39.05
CA ALA A 373 -24.47 -6.57 -39.35
C ALA A 373 -25.72 -6.26 -38.52
N GLN A 374 -25.54 -5.82 -37.27
CA GLN A 374 -26.61 -5.47 -36.33
C GLN A 374 -27.13 -4.06 -36.57
N ASN A 375 -26.26 -3.13 -37.01
CA ASN A 375 -26.67 -1.81 -37.44
C ASN A 375 -27.13 -1.82 -38.91
N LYS A 376 -28.40 -2.20 -39.12
CA LYS A 376 -29.05 -2.24 -40.45
C LYS A 376 -28.94 -0.93 -41.26
N LYS A 377 -28.58 0.18 -40.62
CA LYS A 377 -28.52 1.52 -41.23
C LYS A 377 -27.28 1.78 -42.09
N VAL A 378 -26.17 1.03 -41.91
CA VAL A 378 -24.87 1.34 -42.54
C VAL A 378 -24.33 0.13 -43.33
N ARG A 379 -25.18 -0.52 -44.13
CA ARG A 379 -24.72 -1.58 -45.03
C ARG A 379 -24.21 -0.98 -46.33
N VAL A 380 -22.89 -0.98 -46.52
CA VAL A 380 -22.29 -0.68 -47.84
C VAL A 380 -22.46 -1.91 -48.72
N ALA A 381 -23.22 -1.77 -49.81
CA ALA A 381 -23.29 -2.81 -50.83
C ALA A 381 -21.97 -2.82 -51.62
N THR A 382 -21.18 -3.87 -51.46
CA THR A 382 -20.01 -4.10 -52.31
C THR A 382 -20.38 -5.03 -53.47
N TYR A 383 -19.97 -4.64 -54.67
CA TYR A 383 -20.18 -5.44 -55.87
C TYR A 383 -19.10 -6.54 -55.94
N HIS A 384 -19.53 -7.81 -55.94
CA HIS A 384 -18.68 -8.94 -56.29
C HIS A 384 -19.10 -9.47 -57.67
N ALA A 385 -18.20 -10.17 -58.36
CA ALA A 385 -18.39 -10.70 -59.71
C ALA A 385 -19.61 -11.64 -59.92
N GLY A 386 -20.35 -11.97 -58.85
CA GLY A 386 -21.59 -12.76 -58.87
C GLY A 386 -22.83 -12.01 -58.35
N GLY A 387 -22.81 -10.67 -58.33
CA GLY A 387 -23.92 -9.82 -57.89
C GLY A 387 -23.65 -9.09 -56.56
N PHE A 388 -24.62 -8.26 -56.15
CA PHE A 388 -24.60 -7.58 -54.84
C PHE A 388 -24.80 -8.60 -53.72
N ARG A 389 -23.71 -9.10 -53.14
CA ARG A 389 -23.76 -9.78 -51.84
C ARG A 389 -23.46 -8.75 -50.77
N GLY A 390 -24.29 -8.67 -49.74
CA GLY A 390 -24.01 -7.86 -48.56
C GLY A 390 -22.78 -8.44 -47.85
N VAL A 391 -21.59 -7.98 -48.20
CA VAL A 391 -20.38 -8.31 -47.46
C VAL A 391 -20.33 -7.37 -46.26
N THR A 392 -20.87 -7.82 -45.13
CA THR A 392 -20.40 -7.30 -43.85
C THR A 392 -18.89 -7.56 -43.83
N ARG A 393 -18.09 -6.50 -43.90
CA ARG A 393 -16.64 -6.64 -43.67
C ARG A 393 -16.43 -7.37 -42.34
N PRO A 394 -15.33 -8.12 -42.18
CA PRO A 394 -15.02 -8.75 -40.91
C PRO A 394 -15.09 -7.68 -39.82
N THR A 395 -15.81 -8.00 -38.74
CA THR A 395 -16.05 -7.11 -37.61
C THR A 395 -14.73 -6.46 -37.19
N GLN A 396 -14.60 -5.15 -37.41
CA GLN A 396 -13.42 -4.42 -36.92
C GLN A 396 -13.57 -4.31 -35.41
N SER A 397 -12.79 -5.12 -34.68
CA SER A 397 -12.68 -5.00 -33.23
C SER A 397 -11.79 -3.80 -32.95
N HIS A 398 -12.37 -2.72 -32.43
CA HIS A 398 -11.62 -1.60 -31.90
C HIS A 398 -11.46 -1.80 -30.40
N THR A 399 -10.23 -1.68 -29.89
CA THR A 399 -9.97 -1.68 -28.46
C THR A 399 -9.75 -0.23 -28.03
N TYR A 400 -10.59 0.23 -27.11
CA TYR A 400 -10.43 1.55 -26.49
C TYR A 400 -9.58 1.39 -25.24
N THR A 401 -8.63 2.30 -25.09
CA THR A 401 -7.68 2.30 -23.97
C THR A 401 -7.81 3.58 -23.19
N ALA A 402 -7.92 3.47 -21.88
CA ALA A 402 -7.82 4.62 -20.97
C ALA A 402 -6.75 4.36 -19.92
N GLN A 403 -6.16 5.43 -19.42
CA GLN A 403 -5.14 5.39 -18.37
C GLN A 403 -5.62 6.25 -17.20
N SER A 404 -5.54 5.71 -15.98
CA SER A 404 -5.68 6.49 -14.76
C SER A 404 -4.44 6.29 -13.92
N GLU A 405 -4.01 7.38 -13.30
CA GLU A 405 -2.96 7.37 -12.29
C GLU A 405 -3.59 7.67 -10.94
N PHE A 406 -3.02 7.11 -9.88
CA PHE A 406 -3.36 7.49 -8.52
C PHE A 406 -2.10 7.93 -7.78
N TYR A 407 -2.22 9.00 -7.01
CA TYR A 407 -1.10 9.54 -6.24
C TYR A 407 -1.22 9.12 -4.78
N TYR A 408 -0.09 8.79 -4.16
CA TYR A 408 -0.01 8.43 -2.76
C TYR A 408 1.02 9.30 -2.07
N ASP A 409 0.54 10.11 -1.13
CA ASP A 409 1.36 11.04 -0.36
C ASP A 409 1.19 10.69 1.12
N CYS A 410 1.98 9.73 1.60
CA CYS A 410 2.15 9.47 3.02
C CYS A 410 3.64 9.46 3.30
N ALA A 411 4.14 10.62 3.72
CA ALA A 411 5.50 10.81 4.21
C ALA A 411 5.56 10.57 5.72
#